data_AF-A0A936Y1Y7-F1
#
_entry.id   AF-A0A936Y1Y7-F1
#
_cell.length_a   1.000
_cell.length_b   1.000
_cell.length_c   1.000
_cell.angle_alpha   90.00
_cell.angle_beta   90.00
_cell.angle_gamma   90.00
#
_symmetry.space_group_name_H-M   'P 1'
#
loop_
_entity.id
_entity.type
_entity.pdbx_description
1 polymer ?
#
loop_
_entity_poly.entity_id
_entity_poly.type
_entity_poly.pdbx_seq_one_letter_code
_entity_poly.pdbx_strand_id
1 'polypeptide(L)'
;MKLKITALLLALSFAAFPAFSQEAKWIEMENFHTIMSVSFHPAEENDLKPVRKNSAELVAKAKAWQSAVVPAGFNGEVTKPILDKLVKQCELIHAKAARKTDAQLKVMITEAHDIFHEIKEKCRK
;
A
#
# COMPACT_ATOMS: atom_id res chain seq x y z
N MET A 1 66.90 -32.25 8.97
CA MET A 1 65.67 -32.42 8.15
C MET A 1 64.68 -31.33 8.53
N LYS A 2 63.84 -30.92 7.58
CA LYS A 2 63.12 -29.64 7.50
C LYS A 2 62.14 -29.39 8.66
N LEU A 3 62.23 -28.20 9.24
CA LEU A 3 61.18 -27.55 10.04
C LEU A 3 60.02 -27.16 9.13
N LYS A 4 58.78 -27.28 9.63
CA LYS A 4 57.55 -26.48 9.37
C LYS A 4 56.33 -27.40 9.34
N ILE A 5 55.33 -27.11 10.17
CA ILE A 5 53.95 -26.81 9.77
C ILE A 5 53.29 -26.12 10.97
N THR A 6 53.14 -24.81 10.82
CA THR A 6 52.20 -23.96 11.51
C THR A 6 50.78 -24.42 11.16
N ALA A 7 49.94 -24.70 12.14
CA ALA A 7 48.49 -24.81 11.94
C ALA A 7 47.80 -23.77 12.83
N LEU A 8 47.63 -22.58 12.26
CA LEU A 8 46.77 -21.52 12.81
C LEU A 8 45.31 -21.94 12.52
N LEU A 9 44.62 -22.47 13.52
CA LEU A 9 43.18 -22.70 13.46
C LEU A 9 42.46 -21.33 13.53
N LEU A 10 42.21 -20.74 12.36
CA LEU A 10 41.33 -19.59 12.23
C LEU A 10 39.88 -20.10 12.28
N ALA A 11 39.23 -19.93 13.43
CA ALA A 11 37.81 -20.23 13.58
C ALA A 11 36.99 -19.30 12.66
N LEU A 12 36.35 -19.86 11.63
CA LEU A 12 35.33 -19.16 10.85
C LEU A 12 34.06 -19.07 11.70
N SER A 13 33.87 -17.93 12.37
CA SER A 13 32.59 -17.56 12.96
C SER A 13 31.63 -17.19 11.84
N PHE A 14 30.79 -18.14 11.42
CA PHE A 14 29.68 -17.88 10.49
C PHE A 14 28.60 -17.11 11.27
N ALA A 15 28.63 -15.77 11.20
CA ALA A 15 27.54 -14.96 11.72
C ALA A 15 26.31 -15.20 10.82
N ALA A 16 25.34 -15.95 11.32
CA ALA A 16 24.04 -16.09 10.68
C ALA A 16 23.32 -14.73 10.76
N PHE A 17 23.32 -13.98 9.66
CA PHE A 17 22.45 -12.83 9.54
C PHE A 17 20.99 -13.32 9.48
N PRO A 18 20.07 -12.77 10.28
CA PRO A 18 18.66 -13.10 10.12
C PRO A 18 18.22 -12.63 8.73
N ALA A 19 17.69 -13.56 7.93
CA ALA A 19 17.00 -13.22 6.70
C ALA A 19 15.73 -12.45 7.09
N PHE A 20 15.73 -11.13 6.93
CA PHE A 20 14.50 -10.34 7.01
C PHE A 20 13.54 -10.88 5.93
N SER A 21 12.34 -11.30 6.35
CA SER A 21 11.29 -11.66 5.42
C SER A 21 10.96 -10.43 4.57
N GLN A 22 11.36 -10.45 3.30
CA GLN A 22 11.00 -9.40 2.37
C GLN A 22 9.52 -9.60 2.05
N GLU A 23 8.66 -8.73 2.58
CA GLU A 23 7.23 -8.77 2.26
C GLU A 23 7.05 -8.79 0.73
N ALA A 24 6.14 -9.62 0.24
CA ALA A 24 5.84 -9.68 -1.17
C ALA A 24 5.40 -8.29 -1.65
N LYS A 25 6.20 -7.68 -2.54
CA LYS A 25 5.91 -6.34 -3.07
C LYS A 25 4.63 -6.39 -3.89
N TRP A 26 3.67 -5.55 -3.54
CA TRP A 26 2.46 -5.34 -4.32
C TRP A 26 2.49 -3.94 -4.94
N ILE A 27 3.05 -3.83 -6.15
CA ILE A 27 3.37 -2.53 -6.74
C ILE A 27 2.13 -1.66 -6.97
N GLU A 28 0.98 -2.27 -7.28
CA GLU A 28 -0.27 -1.55 -7.47
C GLU A 28 -0.81 -0.97 -6.16
N MET A 29 -0.61 -1.66 -5.04
CA MET A 29 -0.91 -1.11 -3.70
C MET A 29 -0.07 0.14 -3.43
N GLU A 30 1.23 0.10 -3.72
CA GLU A 30 2.12 1.26 -3.51
C GLU A 30 1.81 2.43 -4.45
N ASN A 31 1.47 2.12 -5.70
CA ASN A 31 1.03 3.13 -6.66
C ASN A 31 -0.27 3.81 -6.23
N PHE A 32 -1.22 3.04 -5.69
CA PHE A 32 -2.44 3.58 -5.10
C PHE A 32 -2.12 4.42 -3.85
N HIS A 33 -1.30 3.90 -2.95
CA HIS A 33 -0.90 4.61 -1.73
C HIS A 33 -0.22 5.94 -2.04
N THR A 34 0.60 6.00 -3.08
CA THR A 34 1.28 7.24 -3.50
C THR A 34 0.27 8.34 -3.86
N ILE A 35 -0.74 8.03 -4.69
CA ILE A 35 -1.76 9.01 -5.06
C ILE A 35 -2.72 9.30 -3.90
N MET A 36 -3.01 8.31 -3.06
CA MET A 36 -3.83 8.47 -1.85
C MET A 36 -3.16 9.44 -0.88
N SER A 37 -1.89 9.25 -0.56
CA SER A 37 -1.11 10.06 0.38
C SER A 37 -1.09 11.55 0.00
N VAL A 38 -0.78 11.87 -1.26
CA VAL A 38 -0.76 13.27 -1.74
C VAL A 38 -2.15 13.89 -1.89
N SER A 39 -3.22 13.09 -1.79
CA SER A 39 -4.60 13.56 -1.82
C SER A 39 -5.19 13.70 -0.41
N PHE A 40 -4.92 12.75 0.47
CA PHE A 40 -5.50 12.64 1.80
C PHE A 40 -4.81 13.54 2.83
N HIS A 41 -3.48 13.54 2.93
CA HIS A 41 -2.79 14.32 3.99
C HIS A 41 -3.10 15.83 3.91
N PRO A 42 -3.13 16.48 2.72
CA PRO A 42 -3.59 17.87 2.64
C PRO A 42 -5.04 18.07 3.11
N ALA A 43 -5.91 17.06 2.93
CA ALA A 43 -7.30 17.13 3.35
C ALA A 43 -7.45 17.11 4.88
N GLU A 44 -6.49 16.54 5.63
CA GLU A 44 -6.44 16.62 7.09
C GLU A 44 -6.40 18.08 7.57
N GLU A 45 -5.69 18.93 6.83
CA GLU A 45 -5.58 20.39 7.03
C GLU A 45 -6.63 21.20 6.24
N ASN A 46 -7.67 20.54 5.73
CA ASN A 46 -8.77 21.13 4.94
C ASN A 46 -8.37 21.68 3.56
N ASP A 47 -7.20 21.33 3.02
CA ASP A 47 -6.90 21.56 1.61
C ASP A 47 -7.41 20.39 0.75
N LEU A 48 -8.61 20.56 0.19
CA LEU A 48 -9.27 19.55 -0.64
C LEU A 48 -8.97 19.71 -2.13
N LYS A 49 -8.15 20.69 -2.54
CA LYS A 49 -7.78 20.88 -3.95
C LYS A 49 -7.07 19.64 -4.53
N PRO A 50 -6.14 18.98 -3.82
CA PRO A 50 -5.50 17.76 -4.31
C PRO A 50 -6.49 16.61 -4.54
N VAL A 51 -7.45 16.40 -3.62
CA VAL A 51 -8.50 15.36 -3.78
C VAL A 51 -9.29 15.58 -5.07
N ARG A 52 -9.69 16.82 -5.36
CA ARG A 52 -10.45 17.14 -6.59
C ARG A 52 -9.60 16.89 -7.84
N LYS A 53 -8.36 17.38 -7.84
CA LYS A 53 -7.39 17.23 -8.95
C LYS A 53 -7.09 15.76 -9.25
N ASN A 54 -6.92 14.95 -8.22
CA ASN A 54 -6.42 13.57 -8.34
C ASN A 54 -7.55 12.52 -8.37
N SER A 55 -8.82 12.94 -8.30
CA SER A 55 -9.96 12.01 -8.16
C SER A 55 -10.06 10.96 -9.27
N ALA A 56 -9.74 11.31 -10.52
CA ALA A 56 -9.69 10.35 -11.62
C ALA A 56 -8.53 9.34 -11.48
N GLU A 57 -7.35 9.81 -11.03
CA GLU A 57 -6.17 8.98 -10.83
C GLU A 57 -6.40 7.98 -9.68
N LEU A 58 -7.09 8.39 -8.60
CA LEU A 58 -7.51 7.49 -7.52
C LEU A 58 -8.32 6.31 -8.05
N VAL A 59 -9.30 6.57 -8.94
CA VAL A 59 -10.09 5.50 -9.59
C VAL A 59 -9.20 4.60 -10.43
N ALA A 60 -8.33 5.18 -11.27
CA ALA A 60 -7.46 4.42 -12.17
C ALA A 60 -6.52 3.49 -11.39
N LYS A 61 -5.90 3.97 -10.30
CA LYS A 61 -5.01 3.16 -9.46
C LYS A 61 -5.77 2.11 -8.65
N ALA A 62 -6.95 2.42 -8.12
CA ALA A 62 -7.77 1.44 -7.43
C ALA A 62 -8.17 0.28 -8.36
N LYS A 63 -8.58 0.57 -9.59
CA LYS A 63 -8.93 -0.45 -10.60
C LYS A 63 -7.73 -1.28 -11.05
N ALA A 64 -6.57 -0.63 -11.23
CA ALA A 64 -5.33 -1.33 -11.51
C ALA A 64 -4.97 -2.31 -10.38
N TRP A 65 -5.11 -1.87 -9.13
CA TRP A 65 -4.86 -2.72 -7.96
C TRP A 65 -5.87 -3.87 -7.83
N GLN A 66 -7.16 -3.60 -8.08
CA GLN A 66 -8.21 -4.63 -8.11
C GLN A 66 -7.92 -5.74 -9.14
N SER A 67 -7.30 -5.38 -10.27
CA SER A 67 -6.99 -6.31 -11.37
C SER A 67 -5.67 -7.05 -11.18
N ALA A 68 -4.85 -6.66 -10.20
CA ALA A 68 -3.54 -7.24 -9.96
C ALA A 68 -3.63 -8.62 -9.30
N VAL A 69 -2.60 -9.44 -9.50
CA VAL A 69 -2.48 -10.73 -8.82
C VAL A 69 -2.27 -10.49 -7.32
N VAL A 70 -3.11 -11.10 -6.49
CA VAL A 70 -2.97 -11.04 -5.03
C VAL A 70 -1.72 -11.85 -4.62
N PRO A 71 -0.74 -11.24 -3.93
CA PRO A 71 0.48 -11.95 -3.54
C PRO A 71 0.23 -13.07 -2.53
N ALA A 72 1.13 -14.05 -2.46
CA ALA A 72 0.98 -15.25 -1.61
C ALA A 72 0.72 -14.94 -0.12
N GLY A 73 1.23 -13.82 0.40
CA GLY A 73 1.05 -13.36 1.78
C GLY A 73 -0.32 -12.73 2.10
N PHE A 74 -1.23 -12.66 1.13
CA PHE A 74 -2.57 -12.10 1.31
C PHE A 74 -3.67 -13.16 1.08
N ASN A 75 -4.75 -13.06 1.84
CA ASN A 75 -5.97 -13.84 1.67
C ASN A 75 -6.84 -13.22 0.56
N GLY A 76 -6.73 -13.77 -0.66
CA GLY A 76 -7.48 -13.26 -1.81
C GLY A 76 -9.00 -13.29 -1.68
N GLU A 77 -9.58 -14.17 -0.86
CA GLU A 77 -11.03 -14.20 -0.61
C GLU A 77 -11.50 -13.01 0.20
N VAL A 78 -10.67 -12.56 1.17
CA VAL A 78 -10.92 -11.37 1.98
C VAL A 78 -10.53 -10.10 1.20
N THR A 79 -9.43 -10.12 0.46
CA THR A 79 -8.92 -8.94 -0.24
C THR A 79 -9.84 -8.45 -1.36
N LYS A 80 -10.38 -9.36 -2.17
CA LYS A 80 -11.21 -9.01 -3.35
C LYS A 80 -12.42 -8.13 -3.02
N PRO A 81 -13.29 -8.46 -2.04
CA PRO A 81 -14.44 -7.61 -1.72
C PRO A 81 -14.03 -6.25 -1.14
N ILE A 82 -12.92 -6.15 -0.41
CA ILE A 82 -12.44 -4.87 0.12
C ILE A 82 -11.86 -3.99 -0.99
N LEU A 83 -11.17 -4.58 -1.98
CA LEU A 83 -10.75 -3.85 -3.19
C LEU A 83 -11.94 -3.34 -4.02
N ASP A 84 -13.02 -4.11 -4.11
CA ASP A 84 -14.26 -3.64 -4.75
C ASP A 84 -14.88 -2.44 -4.00
N LYS A 85 -14.90 -2.49 -2.66
CA LYS A 85 -15.31 -1.36 -1.82
C LYS A 85 -14.44 -0.13 -2.07
N LEU A 86 -13.12 -0.30 -2.15
CA LEU A 86 -12.18 0.79 -2.44
C LEU A 86 -12.46 1.44 -3.80
N VAL A 87 -12.63 0.63 -4.86
CA VAL A 87 -12.94 1.12 -6.20
C VAL A 87 -14.22 1.93 -6.20
N LYS A 88 -15.30 1.41 -5.59
CA LYS A 88 -16.58 2.11 -5.48
C LYS A 88 -16.45 3.44 -4.73
N GLN A 89 -15.66 3.49 -3.66
CA GLN A 89 -15.43 4.72 -2.92
C GLN A 89 -14.66 5.75 -3.76
N CYS A 90 -13.62 5.33 -4.49
CA CYS A 90 -12.90 6.21 -5.41
C CYS A 90 -13.79 6.73 -6.54
N GLU A 91 -14.66 5.88 -7.11
CA GLU A 91 -15.62 6.29 -8.14
C GLU A 91 -16.62 7.31 -7.59
N LEU A 92 -17.09 7.11 -6.35
CA LEU A 92 -17.97 8.06 -5.68
C LEU A 92 -17.28 9.41 -5.44
N ILE A 93 -16.01 9.41 -4.99
CA ILE A 93 -15.19 10.63 -4.88
C ILE A 93 -15.13 11.34 -6.22
N HIS A 94 -14.75 10.66 -7.30
CA HIS A 94 -14.64 11.27 -8.63
C HIS A 94 -15.96 11.85 -9.12
N ALA A 95 -17.06 11.11 -9.01
CA ALA A 95 -18.39 11.55 -9.44
C ALA A 95 -18.90 12.79 -8.67
N LYS A 96 -18.41 13.00 -7.44
CA LYS A 96 -18.90 14.05 -6.53
C LYS A 96 -17.89 15.18 -6.29
N ALA A 97 -16.63 15.01 -6.70
CA ALA A 97 -15.51 15.93 -6.46
C ALA A 97 -15.73 17.34 -7.02
N ALA A 98 -16.62 17.55 -7.99
CA ALA A 98 -16.95 18.90 -8.48
C ALA A 98 -18.11 19.57 -7.73
N ARG A 99 -18.93 18.81 -7.00
CA ARG A 99 -20.24 19.26 -6.47
C ARG A 99 -20.34 19.29 -4.95
N LYS A 100 -19.49 18.55 -4.25
CA LYS A 100 -19.52 18.43 -2.78
C LYS A 100 -18.75 19.56 -2.11
N THR A 101 -19.19 19.89 -0.89
CA THR A 101 -18.44 20.77 0.02
C THR A 101 -17.14 20.09 0.46
N ASP A 102 -16.18 20.88 0.92
CA ASP A 102 -14.89 20.34 1.40
C ASP A 102 -15.08 19.39 2.58
N ALA A 103 -15.99 19.70 3.52
CA ALA A 103 -16.31 18.82 4.64
C ALA A 103 -16.84 17.45 4.18
N GLN A 104 -17.74 17.42 3.20
CA GLN A 104 -18.25 16.17 2.65
C GLN A 104 -17.17 15.40 1.89
N LEU A 105 -16.33 16.10 1.12
CA LEU A 105 -15.26 15.46 0.37
C LEU A 105 -14.17 14.90 1.30
N LYS A 106 -13.89 15.57 2.42
CA LYS A 106 -12.99 15.11 3.49
C LYS A 106 -13.44 13.77 4.06
N VAL A 107 -14.73 13.64 4.42
CA VAL A 107 -15.30 12.36 4.89
C VAL A 107 -15.08 11.25 3.87
N MET A 108 -15.32 11.54 2.59
CA MET A 108 -15.21 10.52 1.54
C MET A 108 -13.77 10.06 1.32
N ILE A 109 -12.78 10.97 1.32
CA ILE A 109 -11.37 10.61 1.17
C ILE A 109 -10.82 9.90 2.42
N THR A 110 -11.27 10.28 3.63
CA THR A 110 -10.96 9.55 4.86
C THR A 110 -11.43 8.11 4.77
N GLU A 111 -12.66 7.87 4.33
CA GLU A 111 -13.17 6.51 4.18
C GLU A 111 -12.38 5.69 3.14
N ALA A 112 -11.93 6.31 2.03
CA ALA A 112 -11.07 5.62 1.07
C ALA A 112 -9.70 5.25 1.67
N HIS A 113 -9.13 6.12 2.51
CA HIS A 113 -7.90 5.87 3.25
C HIS A 113 -8.08 4.73 4.28
N ASP A 114 -9.20 4.69 5.00
CA ASP A 114 -9.49 3.65 5.98
C ASP A 114 -9.67 2.28 5.31
N ILE A 115 -10.33 2.22 4.15
CA ILE A 115 -10.44 0.98 3.35
C ILE A 115 -9.05 0.50 2.90
N PHE A 116 -8.14 1.39 2.54
CA PHE A 116 -6.77 1.02 2.20
C PHE A 116 -6.05 0.35 3.38
N HIS A 117 -6.16 0.89 4.59
CA HIS A 117 -5.58 0.29 5.79
C HIS A 117 -6.24 -1.04 6.15
N GLU A 118 -7.56 -1.15 5.94
CA GLU A 118 -8.27 -2.42 6.09
C GLU A 118 -7.66 -3.53 5.21
N ILE A 119 -7.27 -3.22 3.97
CA ILE A 119 -6.57 -4.19 3.10
C ILE A 119 -5.18 -4.52 3.65
N LYS A 120 -4.42 -3.52 4.12
CA LYS A 120 -3.05 -3.74 4.63
C LYS A 120 -2.98 -4.54 5.92
N GLU A 121 -4.00 -4.40 6.76
CA GLU A 121 -4.04 -4.99 8.11
C GLU A 121 -4.80 -6.32 8.13
N LYS A 122 -5.99 -6.38 7.52
CA LYS A 122 -6.89 -7.53 7.68
C LYS A 122 -6.74 -8.61 6.63
N CYS A 123 -6.09 -8.31 5.50
CA CYS A 123 -5.98 -9.26 4.41
C CYS A 123 -4.69 -10.09 4.45
N ARG A 124 -3.80 -9.87 5.42
CA ARG A 124 -2.60 -10.71 5.57
C ARG A 124 -2.97 -12.10 6.07
N LYS A 125 -2.22 -13.11 5.64
CA LYS A 125 -2.32 -14.49 6.13
C LYS A 125 -1.44 -14.71 7.35
#